data_AF-A0A7W9J1S5-F1
#
_entry.id   AF-A0A7W9J1S5-F1
#
_cell.length_a   1.000
_cell.length_b   1.000
_cell.length_c   1.000
_cell.angle_alpha   90.00
_cell.angle_beta   90.00
_cell.angle_gamma   90.00
#
_symmetry.space_group_name_H-M   'P 1'
#
loop_
_entity.id
_entity.type
_entity.pdbx_description
1 polymer ?
#
loop_
_entity_poly.entity_id
_entity_poly.type
_entity_poly.pdbx_seq_one_letter_code
_entity_poly.pdbx_strand_id
1 'polypeptide(L)'
;MATLFATRRDLDAWANALGVANDADASGELHKLLGRLLDGQDRVRAAARSLSKAPNEDVRRSLATALGRLDLAVFVVDEALRGFAVHERG
;
A
#
# COMPACT_ATOMS: atom_id res chain seq x y z
N MET A 1 16.82 7.53 6.31
CA MET A 1 15.42 7.25 6.69
C MET A 1 15.37 5.80 7.11
N ALA A 2 14.82 5.51 8.29
CA ALA A 2 14.66 4.11 8.73
C ALA A 2 13.62 3.44 7.81
N THR A 3 14.00 2.34 7.18
CA THR A 3 13.08 1.49 6.42
C THR A 3 12.06 0.90 7.38
N LEU A 4 10.77 0.95 7.03
CA LEU A 4 9.69 0.42 7.89
C LEU A 4 9.83 -1.09 8.15
N PHE A 5 10.58 -1.80 7.29
CA PHE A 5 10.83 -3.24 7.36
C PHE A 5 12.34 -3.51 7.34
N ALA A 6 13.05 -2.91 8.29
CA ALA A 6 14.50 -3.03 8.40
C ALA A 6 14.97 -4.41 8.90
N THR A 7 14.07 -5.23 9.47
CA THR A 7 14.45 -6.50 10.09
C THR A 7 13.75 -7.71 9.47
N ARG A 8 14.41 -8.86 9.50
CA ARG A 8 13.84 -10.15 9.08
C ARG A 8 12.55 -10.49 9.83
N ARG A 9 12.46 -10.14 11.11
CA ARG A 9 11.27 -10.35 11.94
C ARG A 9 10.05 -9.60 11.39
N ASP A 10 10.23 -8.39 10.88
CA ASP A 10 9.13 -7.61 10.32
C ASP A 10 8.64 -8.24 9.01
N LEU A 11 9.56 -8.76 8.18
CA LEU A 11 9.24 -9.48 6.95
C LEU A 11 8.53 -10.81 7.23
N ASP A 12 8.97 -11.56 8.23
CA ASP A 12 8.29 -12.79 8.66
C ASP A 12 6.85 -12.50 9.14
N ALA A 13 6.63 -11.38 9.82
CA ALA A 13 5.28 -10.98 10.23
C ALA A 13 4.39 -10.70 9.00
N TRP A 14 4.93 -10.09 7.94
CA TRP A 14 4.21 -9.91 6.68
C TRP A 14 3.93 -11.23 5.96
N ALA A 15 4.93 -12.11 5.84
CA ALA A 15 4.74 -13.42 5.22
C ALA A 15 3.64 -14.22 5.96
N ASN A 16 3.65 -14.19 7.30
CA ASN A 16 2.60 -14.79 8.12
C ASN A 16 1.22 -14.15 7.89
N ALA A 17 1.15 -12.82 7.83
CA ALA A 17 -0.12 -12.10 7.58
C ALA A 17 -0.68 -12.38 6.17
N LEU A 18 0.20 -12.63 5.20
CA LEU A 18 -0.16 -13.01 3.84
C LEU A 18 -0.45 -14.51 3.70
N GLY A 19 -0.13 -15.32 4.71
CA GLY A 19 -0.34 -16.77 4.70
C GLY A 19 0.60 -17.53 3.76
N VAL A 20 1.80 -17.01 3.53
CA VAL A 20 2.79 -17.56 2.58
C VAL A 20 4.04 -18.05 3.31
N ALA A 21 4.74 -19.02 2.70
CA ALA A 21 5.85 -19.72 3.35
C ALA A 21 7.24 -19.24 2.91
N ASN A 22 7.34 -18.41 1.86
CA ASN A 22 8.61 -17.91 1.34
C ASN A 22 8.48 -16.48 0.82
N ASP A 23 9.63 -15.84 0.65
CA ASP A 23 9.74 -14.43 0.27
C ASP A 23 9.27 -14.14 -1.17
N ALA A 24 9.39 -15.11 -2.07
CA ALA A 24 8.91 -14.99 -3.44
C ALA A 24 7.38 -14.93 -3.50
N ASP A 25 6.71 -15.81 -2.75
CA ASP A 25 5.25 -15.81 -2.61
C ASP A 25 4.77 -14.53 -1.90
N ALA A 26 5.49 -14.08 -0.86
CA ALA A 26 5.19 -12.82 -0.18
C ALA A 26 5.28 -11.62 -1.12
N SER A 27 6.35 -11.54 -1.91
CA SER A 27 6.53 -10.50 -2.92
C SER A 27 5.44 -10.56 -3.99
N GLY A 28 5.04 -11.76 -4.41
CA GLY A 28 3.94 -11.98 -5.35
C GLY A 28 2.60 -11.46 -4.82
N GLU A 29 2.24 -11.75 -3.58
CA GLU A 29 1.02 -11.24 -2.94
C GLU A 29 1.07 -9.72 -2.71
N LEU A 30 2.22 -9.18 -2.30
CA LEU A 30 2.40 -7.74 -2.15
C LEU A 30 2.26 -6.99 -3.48
N HIS A 31 2.76 -7.52 -4.59
CA HIS A 31 2.55 -6.94 -5.92
C HIS A 31 1.06 -6.92 -6.31
N LYS A 32 0.32 -7.99 -6.03
CA LYS A 32 -1.14 -8.03 -6.26
C LYS A 32 -1.85 -6.97 -5.41
N LEU A 33 -1.47 -6.84 -4.14
CA LEU A 33 -2.02 -5.82 -3.24
C LEU A 33 -1.71 -4.40 -3.72
N LEU A 34 -0.47 -4.14 -4.14
CA LEU A 34 -0.05 -2.85 -4.69
C LEU A 34 -0.89 -2.48 -5.92
N GLY A 35 -1.09 -3.42 -6.85
CA GLY A 35 -1.96 -3.20 -8.02
C GLY A 35 -3.38 -2.80 -7.63
N ARG A 36 -3.99 -3.51 -6.67
CA ARG A 36 -5.34 -3.18 -6.17
C ARG A 36 -5.41 -1.82 -5.48
N LEU A 37 -4.37 -1.43 -4.76
CA LEU A 37 -4.29 -0.13 -4.10
C LEU A 37 -4.18 1.01 -5.12
N LEU A 38 -3.35 0.85 -6.14
CA LEU A 38 -3.21 1.83 -7.23
C LEU A 38 -4.53 1.99 -8.01
N ASP A 39 -5.20 0.88 -8.34
CA ASP A 39 -6.54 0.92 -8.95
C ASP A 39 -7.55 1.67 -8.07
N GLY A 40 -7.53 1.42 -6.75
CA GLY A 40 -8.37 2.12 -5.79
C GLY A 40 -8.07 3.62 -5.72
N GLN A 41 -6.79 3.99 -5.70
CA GLN A 41 -6.31 5.36 -5.71
C GLN A 41 -6.81 6.10 -6.96
N ASP A 42 -6.73 5.49 -8.13
CA ASP A 42 -7.19 6.09 -9.38
C ASP A 42 -8.71 6.30 -9.41
N ARG A 43 -9.49 5.33 -8.89
CA ARG A 43 -10.95 5.48 -8.74
C ARG A 43 -11.33 6.61 -7.80
N VAL A 44 -10.66 6.72 -6.64
CA VAL A 44 -10.92 7.80 -5.67
C VAL A 44 -10.47 9.15 -6.24
N ARG A 45 -9.34 9.22 -6.94
CA ARG A 45 -8.91 10.45 -7.64
C ARG A 45 -9.92 10.88 -8.70
N ALA A 46 -10.48 9.95 -9.46
CA ALA A 46 -11.53 10.24 -10.43
C ALA A 46 -12.78 10.80 -9.75
N ALA A 47 -13.23 10.19 -8.66
CA ALA A 47 -14.35 10.69 -7.86
C ALA A 47 -14.07 12.09 -7.29
N ALA A 48 -12.86 12.33 -6.76
CA ALA A 48 -12.44 13.62 -6.25
C ALA A 48 -12.43 14.71 -7.33
N ARG A 49 -11.98 14.40 -8.55
CA ARG A 49 -12.05 15.32 -9.69
C ARG A 49 -13.50 15.66 -10.04
N SER A 50 -14.38 14.66 -10.15
CA SER A 50 -15.79 14.88 -10.44
C SER A 50 -16.53 15.68 -9.36
N LEU A 51 -16.12 15.53 -8.10
CA LEU A 51 -16.72 16.20 -6.94
C LEU A 51 -16.01 17.49 -6.53
N SER A 52 -14.96 17.91 -7.25
CA SER A 52 -14.15 19.09 -6.92
C SER A 52 -14.96 20.40 -6.87
N LYS A 53 -16.06 20.49 -7.61
CA LYS A 53 -16.99 21.62 -7.65
C LYS A 53 -18.25 21.42 -6.81
N ALA A 54 -18.40 20.28 -6.15
CA ALA A 54 -19.55 20.04 -5.30
C ALA A 54 -19.51 20.99 -4.08
N PRO A 55 -20.63 21.61 -3.69
CA PRO A 55 -20.65 22.57 -2.58
C PRO A 55 -20.35 21.91 -1.22
N ASN A 56 -20.55 20.60 -1.11
CA ASN A 56 -20.40 19.86 0.14
C ASN A 56 -18.93 19.68 0.55
N GLU A 57 -18.51 20.40 1.60
CA GLU A 57 -17.16 20.35 2.15
C GLU A 57 -16.82 19.00 2.82
N ASP A 58 -17.79 18.38 3.48
CA ASP A 58 -17.56 17.09 4.16
C ASP A 58 -17.25 15.98 3.17
N VAL A 59 -17.86 16.03 1.98
CA VAL A 59 -17.53 15.12 0.87
C VAL A 59 -16.09 15.34 0.40
N ARG A 60 -15.66 16.61 0.22
CA ARG A 60 -14.27 16.92 -0.17
C ARG A 60 -13.26 16.45 0.89
N ARG A 61 -13.55 16.69 2.17
CA ARG A 61 -12.71 16.25 3.30
C ARG A 61 -12.62 14.72 3.39
N SER A 62 -13.73 14.03 3.16
CA SER A 62 -13.79 12.56 3.15
C SER A 62 -12.95 11.97 2.02
N LEU A 63 -13.01 12.55 0.82
CA LEU A 63 -12.21 12.12 -0.33
C LEU A 63 -10.71 12.38 -0.10
N ALA A 64 -10.34 13.55 0.43
CA ALA A 64 -8.96 13.84 0.79
C ALA A 64 -8.42 12.86 1.84
N THR A 65 -9.23 12.51 2.83
CA THR A 65 -8.88 11.52 3.86
C THR A 65 -8.71 10.12 3.25
N ALA A 66 -9.61 9.71 2.35
CA ALA A 66 -9.50 8.43 1.65
C ALA A 66 -8.23 8.35 0.79
N LEU A 67 -7.90 9.41 0.05
CA LEU A 67 -6.66 9.50 -0.72
C LEU A 67 -5.43 9.39 0.17
N GLY A 68 -5.35 10.15 1.26
CA GLY A 68 -4.21 10.08 2.19
C GLY A 68 -4.02 8.69 2.80
N ARG A 69 -5.11 7.96 3.09
CA ARG A 69 -5.05 6.57 3.57
C ARG A 69 -4.55 5.60 2.49
N LEU A 70 -4.97 5.79 1.24
CA LEU A 70 -4.48 4.99 0.11
C LEU A 70 -3.01 5.26 -0.17
N ASP A 71 -2.58 6.52 -0.13
CA ASP A 71 -1.18 6.91 -0.31
C ASP A 71 -0.29 6.25 0.75
N LEU A 72 -0.72 6.25 2.02
CA LEU A 72 -0.01 5.57 3.10
C LEU A 72 0.04 4.06 2.89
N ALA A 73 -1.05 3.43 2.47
CA ALA A 73 -1.08 2.00 2.20
C ALA A 73 -0.15 1.60 1.05
N VAL A 74 -0.12 2.39 -0.03
CA VAL A 74 0.81 2.20 -1.16
C VAL A 74 2.25 2.30 -0.69
N PHE A 75 2.58 3.32 0.10
CA PHE A 75 3.91 3.49 0.65
C PHE A 75 4.36 2.31 1.52
N VAL A 76 3.48 1.83 2.41
CA VAL A 76 3.77 0.69 3.28
C VAL A 76 4.01 -0.59 2.47
N VAL A 77 3.20 -0.85 1.45
CA VAL A 77 3.37 -2.04 0.60
C VAL A 77 4.65 -1.94 -0.25
N ASP A 78 4.99 -0.76 -0.78
CA ASP A 78 6.25 -0.54 -1.51
C ASP A 78 7.47 -0.75 -0.60
N GLU A 79 7.43 -0.25 0.64
CA GLU A 79 8.49 -0.49 1.62
C GLU A 79 8.64 -1.97 1.96
N ALA A 80 7.53 -2.72 2.07
CA ALA A 80 7.58 -4.16 2.32
C ALA A 80 8.23 -4.92 1.16
N LEU A 81 7.86 -4.58 -0.09
CA LEU A 81 8.48 -5.14 -1.30
C LEU A 81 9.99 -4.86 -1.34
N ARG A 82 10.42 -3.63 -1.04
CA ARG A 82 11.84 -3.29 -0.94
C ARG A 82 12.54 -4.10 0.16
N GLY A 83 11.87 -4.30 1.30
CA GLY A 83 12.36 -5.11 2.40
C GLY A 83 12.65 -6.55 1.97
N PHE A 84 11.69 -7.21 1.31
CA PHE A 84 11.87 -8.56 0.76
C PHE A 84 12.99 -8.62 -0.28
N ALA A 85 13.05 -7.66 -1.22
CA ALA A 85 14.09 -7.62 -2.26
C ALA A 85 15.51 -7.44 -1.71
N VAL A 86 15.67 -6.73 -0.58
CA VAL A 86 16.98 -6.59 0.10
C VAL A 86 17.39 -7.89 0.81
N HIS A 87 16.43 -8.65 1.33
CA HIS A 87 16.68 -9.86 2.11
C HIS A 87 16.70 -11.15 1.26
N GLU A 88 16.27 -11.11 0.00
CA GLU A 88 16.34 -12.21 -0.98
C GLU A 88 17.77 -12.67 -1.37
N ARG A 89 18.81 -12.21 -0.67
CA ARG A 89 20.18 -12.71 -0.86
C ARG A 89 20.48 -13.89 0.07
N GLY A 90 20.16 -15.10 -0.39
CA GLY A 90 20.66 -16.37 0.15
C GLY A 90 19.64 -17.48 0.17
#